data_AF-A0A3E1E1P9-F1
#
_entry.id   AF-A0A3E1E1P9-F1
#
_cell.length_a   1.000
_cell.length_b   1.000
_cell.length_c   1.000
_cell.angle_alpha   90.00
_cell.angle_beta   90.00
_cell.angle_gamma   90.00
#
_symmetry.space_group_name_H-M   'P 1'
#
loop_
_entity.id
_entity.type
_entity.pdbx_description
1 polymer ?
#
loop_
_entity_poly.entity_id
_entity_poly.type
_entity_poly.pdbx_seq_one_letter_code
_entity_poly.pdbx_strand_id
1 'polypeptide(L)'
;MQISEVEGRVSKSSEAALFSKPAHGSGRKHIPPVKKPLFSTALSRRSFITASTTACFGLPFGKSAFGSQADLARRKPAKSTILFFLCGGASHIDMWDMKPNAPVEYRGEFSPIKTSSPDIQLCEHLPLLAKQAHHFSMVHGVTDYGRATGDHHAGYYYNLTGHAPDDTFRIQGNDRRPLSTDWPHMGCVVGTRRQGKGKLPDVITLPHKPSKLPYTRPGQFAGRIGMEFDPFFLNGSLEAPLEFSAPTLTLSAGSNPQRVQERKALLETISKMRRELDYDESVRNYSRQQQRAFQLLSASGTAGAFDIKSESPATIERYGGTVNGTSLLMARRLVEASVPFITVFWKENEAIATRCKSAGGWDTHGSNFACLRDYLLPEFDRSFSALLEDLHQRGLLEETLVLVTSEMGRKPQIGDPRSGGPSGAGRDHWTSCMSVLMAGGGVQGGRTHGRTDKHAAFPAEKPVGPEDITRSVYHAMGIDDLDAVDPLGRPYNLLEEGRTLSDLFV
;
A
#
# COMPACT_ATOMS: atom_id res chain seq x y z
N MET A 1 -28.98 48.66 7.25
CA MET A 1 -29.26 49.82 6.38
C MET A 1 -27.97 50.30 5.73
N GLN A 2 -27.58 49.70 4.61
CA GLN A 2 -27.00 50.36 3.44
C GLN A 2 -26.73 49.29 2.38
N ILE A 3 -27.01 49.63 1.13
CA ILE A 3 -26.94 48.77 -0.05
C ILE A 3 -25.95 49.45 -1.00
N SER A 4 -25.11 48.70 -1.69
CA SER A 4 -24.37 49.22 -2.84
C SER A 4 -24.15 48.12 -3.86
N GLU A 5 -24.95 48.16 -4.93
CA GLU A 5 -24.74 47.41 -6.15
C GLU A 5 -23.50 47.94 -6.89
N VAL A 6 -22.85 47.10 -7.68
CA VAL A 6 -21.98 47.55 -8.79
C VAL A 6 -22.28 46.69 -10.00
N GLU A 7 -22.78 47.34 -11.05
CA GLU A 7 -23.08 46.71 -12.34
C GLU A 7 -21.81 46.32 -13.11
N GLY A 8 -21.97 45.39 -14.06
CA GLY A 8 -20.86 44.91 -14.88
C GLY A 8 -20.49 45.82 -16.04
N ARG A 9 -19.34 45.51 -16.67
CA ARG A 9 -19.00 45.98 -18.02
C ARG A 9 -18.61 44.81 -18.91
N VAL A 10 -19.39 44.61 -19.96
CA VAL A 10 -19.04 43.80 -21.13
C VAL A 10 -18.31 44.71 -22.12
N SER A 11 -17.20 44.25 -22.69
CA SER A 11 -16.72 44.75 -23.98
C SER A 11 -16.48 43.58 -24.94
N LYS A 12 -16.84 43.78 -26.21
CA LYS A 12 -16.72 42.80 -27.30
C LYS A 12 -15.61 43.22 -28.25
N SER A 13 -14.85 42.24 -28.73
CA SER A 13 -14.28 42.16 -30.09
C SER A 13 -13.58 40.79 -30.19
N SER A 14 -13.96 39.83 -31.05
CA SER A 14 -13.80 39.79 -32.52
C SER A 14 -12.36 40.11 -32.94
N GLU A 15 -11.67 39.29 -33.74
CA GLU A 15 -12.14 38.56 -34.92
C GLU A 15 -11.61 37.11 -35.05
N ALA A 16 -12.09 36.39 -36.07
CA ALA A 16 -11.74 35.01 -36.40
C ALA A 16 -11.25 34.88 -37.86
N ALA A 17 -10.24 34.02 -38.10
CA ALA A 17 -9.84 33.47 -39.41
C ALA A 17 -8.62 32.53 -39.20
N LEU A 18 -8.36 31.46 -39.95
CA LEU A 18 -9.11 30.77 -41.01
C LEU A 18 -8.57 29.31 -41.13
N PHE A 19 -9.41 28.37 -41.57
CA PHE A 19 -8.97 27.02 -41.97
C PHE A 19 -8.18 27.05 -43.30
N SER A 20 -7.14 26.23 -43.45
CA SER A 20 -6.76 25.69 -44.78
C SER A 20 -5.96 24.38 -44.73
N LYS A 21 -6.37 23.43 -45.58
CA LYS A 21 -5.69 22.21 -46.08
C LYS A 21 -6.52 21.74 -47.30
N PRO A 22 -5.99 20.90 -48.22
CA PRO A 22 -4.59 20.59 -48.53
C PRO A 22 -4.25 20.87 -50.01
N ALA A 23 -3.03 20.56 -50.45
CA ALA A 23 -2.68 20.48 -51.88
C ALA A 23 -1.86 19.21 -52.18
N HIS A 24 -2.16 18.56 -53.31
CA HIS A 24 -1.43 17.38 -53.79
C HIS A 24 -0.04 17.73 -54.34
N GLY A 25 0.94 16.86 -54.07
CA GLY A 25 2.23 16.85 -54.77
C GLY A 25 2.67 15.41 -55.04
N SER A 26 2.66 15.02 -56.32
CA SER A 26 3.02 13.66 -56.75
C SER A 26 4.54 13.49 -56.87
N GLY A 27 5.07 12.39 -56.33
CA GLY A 27 6.51 12.13 -56.33
C GLY A 27 6.86 10.64 -56.29
N ARG A 28 6.72 9.93 -57.42
CA ARG A 28 7.23 8.55 -57.57
C ARG A 28 8.77 8.56 -57.45
N LYS A 29 9.35 7.74 -56.56
CA LYS A 29 10.73 7.26 -56.67
C LYS A 29 10.83 5.75 -56.37
N HIS A 30 11.79 5.11 -57.03
CA HIS A 30 11.89 3.67 -57.27
C HIS A 30 11.91 2.75 -56.03
N ILE A 31 11.24 1.60 -56.19
CA ILE A 31 11.46 0.37 -55.42
C ILE A 31 12.37 -0.56 -56.26
N PRO A 32 13.49 -1.08 -55.74
CA PRO A 32 14.29 -2.12 -56.39
C PRO A 32 13.69 -3.53 -56.16
N PRO A 33 13.94 -4.51 -57.04
CA PRO A 33 13.09 -5.70 -57.16
C PRO A 33 13.38 -6.83 -56.16
N VAL A 34 12.31 -7.50 -55.74
CA VAL A 34 12.33 -8.79 -55.03
C VAL A 34 12.85 -9.90 -55.97
N LYS A 35 13.81 -10.71 -55.49
CA LYS A 35 14.24 -11.95 -56.16
C LYS A 35 13.75 -13.20 -55.41
N LYS A 36 13.13 -14.13 -56.14
CA LYS A 36 12.85 -15.55 -55.82
C LYS A 36 12.79 -16.33 -57.16
N PRO A 37 12.69 -17.68 -57.19
CA PRO A 37 13.66 -18.65 -56.66
C PRO A 37 13.96 -19.82 -57.65
N LEU A 38 15.15 -20.43 -57.61
CA LEU A 38 15.55 -21.66 -58.36
C LEU A 38 16.73 -22.32 -57.61
N PHE A 39 16.97 -23.63 -57.52
CA PHE A 39 16.19 -24.88 -57.72
C PHE A 39 16.35 -25.72 -56.41
N SER A 40 15.40 -26.52 -55.91
CA SER A 40 14.97 -27.88 -56.33
C SER A 40 16.07 -28.93 -56.57
N THR A 41 16.28 -29.84 -55.62
CA THR A 41 16.31 -31.33 -55.78
C THR A 41 16.29 -31.98 -54.39
N ALA A 42 15.19 -32.63 -53.99
CA ALA A 42 14.93 -34.07 -54.16
C ALA A 42 15.45 -34.96 -53.00
N LEU A 43 14.66 -35.07 -51.92
CA LEU A 43 14.82 -36.12 -50.90
C LEU A 43 14.50 -37.49 -51.52
N SER A 44 15.43 -38.44 -51.43
CA SER A 44 15.26 -39.77 -52.03
C SER A 44 14.51 -40.73 -51.10
N ARG A 45 13.65 -41.58 -51.68
CA ARG A 45 12.75 -42.52 -50.98
C ARG A 45 13.46 -43.74 -50.35
N ARG A 46 14.73 -43.64 -49.94
CA ARG A 46 15.54 -44.79 -49.45
C ARG A 46 16.13 -44.68 -48.04
N SER A 47 15.99 -43.55 -47.35
CA SER A 47 16.56 -43.36 -46.00
C SER A 47 15.56 -43.53 -44.85
N PHE A 48 14.35 -44.06 -45.10
CA PHE A 48 13.27 -44.12 -44.10
C PHE A 48 12.94 -45.54 -43.59
N ILE A 49 13.54 -46.60 -44.16
CA ILE A 49 13.30 -48.00 -43.76
C ILE A 49 14.61 -48.81 -43.77
N THR A 50 15.55 -48.44 -42.90
CA THR A 50 16.65 -49.31 -42.46
C THR A 50 17.00 -48.95 -41.02
N ALA A 51 17.26 -49.95 -40.17
CA ALA A 51 17.66 -49.81 -38.75
C ALA A 51 16.56 -49.38 -37.74
N SER A 52 15.35 -49.94 -37.87
CA SER A 52 14.49 -50.22 -36.72
C SER A 52 14.56 -51.70 -36.37
N THR A 53 15.61 -52.17 -35.69
CA THR A 53 15.65 -53.48 -34.96
C THR A 53 16.93 -53.66 -34.13
N THR A 54 17.04 -52.99 -32.98
CA THR A 54 17.70 -53.58 -31.79
C THR A 54 17.01 -53.05 -30.54
N ALA A 55 15.95 -53.72 -30.12
CA ALA A 55 15.36 -53.49 -28.81
C ALA A 55 16.13 -54.32 -27.77
N CYS A 56 16.67 -53.66 -26.74
CA CYS A 56 16.87 -54.18 -25.37
C CYS A 56 17.77 -53.22 -24.59
N PHE A 57 17.18 -52.24 -23.91
CA PHE A 57 17.51 -51.89 -22.51
C PHE A 57 16.45 -50.89 -22.03
N GLY A 58 15.70 -51.27 -21.00
CA GLY A 58 14.60 -50.45 -20.47
C GLY A 58 15.12 -49.33 -19.58
N LEU A 59 14.79 -48.09 -19.95
CA LEU A 59 14.79 -46.94 -19.04
C LEU A 59 13.42 -46.25 -19.18
N PRO A 60 12.73 -45.91 -18.09
CA PRO A 60 11.50 -45.14 -18.18
C PRO A 60 11.83 -43.77 -18.76
N PHE A 61 11.05 -43.32 -19.73
CA PHE A 61 11.24 -42.01 -20.37
C PHE A 61 11.22 -40.90 -19.31
N GLY A 62 12.40 -40.35 -19.03
CA GLY A 62 12.52 -39.12 -18.26
C GLY A 62 11.73 -38.03 -18.97
N LYS A 63 10.77 -37.42 -18.26
CA LYS A 63 10.13 -36.20 -18.75
C LYS A 63 11.22 -35.19 -19.08
N SER A 64 11.08 -34.54 -20.23
CA SER A 64 12.00 -33.48 -20.66
C SER A 64 12.21 -32.50 -19.52
N ALA A 65 13.45 -32.35 -19.08
CA ALA A 65 13.83 -31.41 -18.04
C ALA A 65 13.85 -29.98 -18.61
N PHE A 66 12.67 -29.47 -18.97
CA PHE A 66 12.36 -28.11 -18.57
C PHE A 66 12.63 -28.05 -17.08
N GLY A 67 13.56 -27.19 -16.67
CA GLY A 67 14.01 -27.13 -15.28
C GLY A 67 12.80 -27.00 -14.38
N SER A 68 12.49 -28.08 -13.64
CA SER A 68 11.79 -27.92 -12.38
C SER A 68 12.55 -26.85 -11.63
N GLN A 69 11.86 -25.78 -11.23
CA GLN A 69 12.36 -24.95 -10.15
C GLN A 69 12.84 -25.94 -9.09
N ALA A 70 14.13 -25.91 -8.76
CA ALA A 70 14.61 -26.67 -7.63
C ALA A 70 13.71 -26.28 -6.46
N ASP A 71 13.27 -27.26 -5.65
CA ASP A 71 12.52 -26.99 -4.44
C ASP A 71 13.39 -26.11 -3.53
N LEU A 72 13.30 -24.79 -3.72
CA LEU A 72 13.74 -23.77 -2.79
C LEU A 72 12.99 -24.09 -1.51
N ALA A 73 13.71 -24.59 -0.51
CA ALA A 73 13.18 -25.26 0.67
C ALA A 73 11.93 -24.54 1.18
N ARG A 74 10.76 -25.15 0.92
CA ARG A 74 9.47 -24.45 0.72
C ARG A 74 9.27 -23.34 1.76
N ARG A 75 9.53 -22.11 1.34
CA ARG A 75 9.68 -20.95 2.22
C ARG A 75 8.47 -20.83 3.15
N LYS A 76 8.69 -20.76 4.46
CA LYS A 76 7.59 -20.66 5.42
C LYS A 76 6.83 -19.34 5.15
N PRO A 77 5.52 -19.38 4.88
CA PRO A 77 4.75 -18.16 4.69
C PRO A 77 4.72 -17.32 5.96
N ALA A 78 4.75 -16.00 5.82
CA ALA A 78 4.56 -15.08 6.92
C ALA A 78 3.21 -15.34 7.62
N LYS A 79 3.20 -15.12 8.94
CA LYS A 79 2.01 -15.25 9.81
C LYS A 79 1.21 -13.95 9.84
N SER A 80 1.92 -12.82 9.78
CA SER A 80 1.37 -11.47 9.86
C SER A 80 2.01 -10.54 8.83
N THR A 81 1.27 -9.52 8.41
CA THR A 81 1.80 -8.34 7.70
C THR A 81 1.51 -7.08 8.50
N ILE A 82 2.50 -6.20 8.69
CA ILE A 82 2.33 -4.82 9.12
C ILE A 82 2.55 -3.90 7.92
N LEU A 83 1.52 -3.19 7.49
CA LEU A 83 1.58 -2.10 6.53
C LEU A 83 1.60 -0.76 7.28
N PHE A 84 2.71 -0.04 7.27
CA PHE A 84 2.80 1.33 7.74
C PHE A 84 2.69 2.29 6.56
N PHE A 85 1.59 3.03 6.51
CA PHE A 85 1.25 3.90 5.39
C PHE A 85 1.46 5.36 5.78
N LEU A 86 2.44 6.00 5.14
CA LEU A 86 2.80 7.40 5.36
C LEU A 86 1.83 8.30 4.60
N CYS A 87 0.76 8.71 5.28
CA CYS A 87 -0.32 9.52 4.74
C CYS A 87 0.18 10.88 4.25
N GLY A 88 0.09 11.12 2.94
CA GLY A 88 0.41 12.39 2.31
C GLY A 88 1.53 12.34 1.28
N GLY A 89 1.92 11.19 0.71
CA GLY A 89 2.96 11.14 -0.32
C GLY A 89 4.36 11.45 0.23
N ALA A 90 5.00 10.48 0.88
CA ALA A 90 6.32 10.65 1.51
C ALA A 90 7.44 10.95 0.49
N SER A 91 8.36 11.86 0.84
CA SER A 91 9.41 12.31 -0.09
C SER A 91 10.56 11.30 -0.19
N HIS A 92 10.48 10.38 -1.16
CA HIS A 92 11.47 9.34 -1.37
C HIS A 92 12.89 9.89 -1.55
N ILE A 93 13.07 10.97 -2.32
CA ILE A 93 14.38 11.61 -2.55
C ILE A 93 15.00 12.22 -1.28
N ASP A 94 14.18 12.71 -0.35
CA ASP A 94 14.69 13.32 0.90
C ASP A 94 14.87 12.30 2.02
N MET A 95 14.35 11.07 1.87
CA MET A 95 14.39 10.03 2.91
C MET A 95 15.43 8.93 2.63
N TRP A 96 15.39 8.34 1.43
CA TRP A 96 16.09 7.07 1.14
C TRP A 96 16.52 6.85 -0.32
N ASP A 97 15.96 7.58 -1.28
CA ASP A 97 16.38 7.58 -2.69
C ASP A 97 17.21 8.84 -3.01
N MET A 98 18.16 9.15 -2.13
CA MET A 98 18.88 10.42 -2.18
C MET A 98 19.73 10.55 -3.44
N LYS A 99 19.81 11.78 -3.96
CA LYS A 99 20.65 12.14 -5.12
C LYS A 99 21.70 13.19 -4.74
N PRO A 100 22.67 12.89 -3.86
CA PRO A 100 23.62 13.89 -3.33
C PRO A 100 24.47 14.60 -4.42
N ASN A 101 24.60 13.99 -5.60
CA ASN A 101 25.31 14.56 -6.76
C ASN A 101 24.40 15.34 -7.74
N ALA A 102 23.09 15.44 -7.48
CA ALA A 102 22.18 16.24 -8.30
C ALA A 102 22.28 17.75 -7.97
N PRO A 103 21.79 18.65 -8.83
CA PRO A 103 21.70 20.07 -8.52
C PRO A 103 20.89 20.34 -7.25
N VAL A 104 21.12 21.47 -6.59
CA VAL A 104 20.54 21.79 -5.27
C VAL A 104 19.01 21.84 -5.30
N GLU A 105 18.45 22.33 -6.40
CA GLU A 105 17.03 22.35 -6.73
C GLU A 105 16.40 20.96 -6.88
N TYR A 106 17.20 19.88 -6.90
CA TYR A 106 16.72 18.51 -6.80
C TYR A 106 17.05 17.87 -5.44
N ARG A 107 18.33 17.86 -5.06
CA ARG A 107 18.81 17.11 -3.89
C ARG A 107 18.43 17.71 -2.53
N GLY A 108 18.04 18.98 -2.48
CA GLY A 108 17.69 19.66 -1.25
C GLY A 108 18.86 19.94 -0.31
N GLU A 109 18.52 20.23 0.95
CA GLU A 109 19.49 20.57 2.01
C GLU A 109 20.04 19.33 2.75
N PHE A 110 19.35 18.19 2.69
CA PHE A 110 19.72 16.95 3.39
C PHE A 110 20.90 16.22 2.75
N SER A 111 21.61 15.46 3.59
CA SER A 111 22.86 14.75 3.28
C SER A 111 22.77 13.27 3.65
N PRO A 112 23.40 12.36 2.88
CA PRO A 112 23.33 10.94 3.16
C PRO A 112 24.13 10.55 4.42
N ILE A 113 23.57 9.66 5.24
CA ILE A 113 24.25 9.00 6.36
C ILE A 113 24.70 7.59 5.99
N LYS A 114 25.79 7.11 6.60
CA LYS A 114 26.19 5.70 6.52
C LYS A 114 25.18 4.85 7.28
N THR A 115 24.79 3.72 6.70
CA THR A 115 23.88 2.75 7.32
C THR A 115 24.61 1.43 7.61
N SER A 116 23.92 0.49 8.27
CA SER A 116 24.41 -0.87 8.52
C SER A 116 24.50 -1.76 7.26
N SER A 117 24.01 -1.29 6.10
CA SER A 117 24.30 -1.89 4.79
C SER A 117 24.92 -0.86 3.84
N PRO A 118 25.98 -1.21 3.08
CA PRO A 118 26.55 -0.30 2.07
C PRO A 118 25.57 0.00 0.92
N ASP A 119 24.59 -0.87 0.66
CA ASP A 119 23.68 -0.76 -0.47
C ASP A 119 22.49 0.18 -0.19
N ILE A 120 22.25 0.53 1.08
CA ILE A 120 21.13 1.37 1.51
C ILE A 120 21.65 2.72 2.01
N GLN A 121 21.12 3.78 1.40
CA GLN A 121 21.37 5.17 1.76
C GLN A 121 20.11 5.77 2.41
N LEU A 122 20.28 6.53 3.48
CA LEU A 122 19.24 7.30 4.15
C LEU A 122 19.72 8.73 4.39
N CYS A 123 18.82 9.69 4.66
CA CYS A 123 19.22 11.02 5.13
C CYS A 123 19.76 11.01 6.57
N GLU A 124 20.48 12.06 6.94
CA GLU A 124 21.05 12.26 8.28
C GLU A 124 20.01 12.36 9.41
N HIS A 125 18.75 12.61 9.05
CA HIS A 125 17.61 12.66 9.97
C HIS A 125 16.96 11.30 10.24
N LEU A 126 17.53 10.19 9.73
CA LEU A 126 17.13 8.81 10.03
C LEU A 126 18.26 7.97 10.71
N PRO A 127 18.91 8.47 11.79
CA PRO A 127 20.08 7.83 12.39
C PRO A 127 19.80 6.54 13.17
N LEU A 128 18.56 6.30 13.61
CA LEU A 128 18.18 5.03 14.24
C LEU A 128 17.89 3.98 13.16
N LEU A 129 17.19 4.35 12.09
CA LEU A 129 16.83 3.45 10.99
C LEU A 129 18.07 3.03 10.20
N ALA A 130 19.07 3.91 10.09
CA ALA A 130 20.38 3.58 9.53
C ALA A 130 21.02 2.36 10.22
N LYS A 131 20.83 2.19 11.53
CA LYS A 131 21.33 1.02 12.27
C LYS A 131 20.57 -0.27 11.94
N GLN A 132 19.34 -0.15 11.46
CA GLN A 132 18.45 -1.27 11.10
C GLN A 132 18.45 -1.61 9.60
N ALA A 133 19.21 -0.90 8.75
CA ALA A 133 19.27 -1.13 7.30
C ALA A 133 19.54 -2.58 6.87
N HIS A 134 20.34 -3.33 7.64
CA HIS A 134 20.58 -4.76 7.40
C HIS A 134 19.33 -5.66 7.57
N HIS A 135 18.23 -5.17 8.15
CA HIS A 135 16.95 -5.89 8.29
C HIS A 135 15.93 -5.63 7.17
N PHE A 136 16.12 -4.61 6.34
CA PHE A 136 15.14 -4.22 5.32
C PHE A 136 15.74 -4.09 3.92
N SER A 137 14.90 -4.26 2.89
CA SER A 137 15.17 -3.90 1.51
C SER A 137 14.43 -2.61 1.13
N MET A 138 15.03 -1.82 0.26
CA MET A 138 14.36 -0.65 -0.35
C MET A 138 14.02 -0.93 -1.81
N VAL A 139 12.73 -0.85 -2.16
CA VAL A 139 12.22 -0.99 -3.53
C VAL A 139 12.09 0.40 -4.13
N HIS A 140 12.99 0.74 -5.04
CA HIS A 140 13.02 2.01 -5.74
C HIS A 140 12.32 1.92 -7.10
N GLY A 141 11.75 3.05 -7.56
CA GLY A 141 11.11 3.10 -8.88
C GLY A 141 9.72 2.46 -8.92
N VAL A 142 8.97 2.54 -7.82
CA VAL A 142 7.54 2.21 -7.84
C VAL A 142 6.80 3.33 -8.57
N THR A 143 6.00 3.00 -9.58
CA THR A 143 5.37 3.95 -10.49
C THR A 143 3.93 3.55 -10.81
N ASP A 144 3.05 4.53 -11.00
CA ASP A 144 1.67 4.28 -11.43
C ASP A 144 1.55 3.99 -12.94
N TYR A 145 2.64 4.16 -13.71
CA TYR A 145 2.67 4.15 -15.18
C TYR A 145 1.70 5.17 -15.82
N GLY A 146 1.42 6.28 -15.14
CA GLY A 146 0.41 7.27 -15.55
C GLY A 146 -1.05 6.79 -15.42
N ARG A 147 -1.30 5.68 -14.72
CA ARG A 147 -2.65 5.13 -14.53
C ARG A 147 -3.44 5.79 -13.41
N ALA A 148 -2.79 6.43 -12.43
CA ALA A 148 -3.48 7.21 -11.40
C ALA A 148 -3.73 8.66 -11.87
N THR A 149 -4.32 9.48 -10.99
CA THR A 149 -4.77 10.85 -11.27
C THR A 149 -3.93 11.93 -10.58
N GLY A 150 -2.94 11.56 -9.76
CA GLY A 150 -2.14 12.50 -8.96
C GLY A 150 -2.84 13.03 -7.70
N ASP A 151 -4.00 12.49 -7.33
CA ASP A 151 -4.71 12.80 -6.08
C ASP A 151 -4.61 11.66 -5.04
N HIS A 152 -4.92 11.98 -3.78
CA HIS A 152 -4.83 11.02 -2.68
C HIS A 152 -5.85 9.89 -2.80
N HIS A 153 -7.04 10.11 -3.37
CA HIS A 153 -8.06 9.05 -3.45
C HIS A 153 -7.62 7.93 -4.39
N ALA A 154 -7.13 8.29 -5.57
CA ALA A 154 -6.57 7.34 -6.53
C ALA A 154 -5.26 6.70 -6.02
N GLY A 155 -4.37 7.48 -5.41
CA GLY A 155 -3.11 6.96 -4.86
C GLY A 155 -3.32 5.98 -3.70
N TYR A 156 -4.25 6.27 -2.78
CA TYR A 156 -4.65 5.34 -1.72
C TYR A 156 -5.25 4.07 -2.33
N TYR A 157 -6.21 4.22 -3.24
CA TYR A 157 -6.86 3.08 -3.87
C TYR A 157 -5.86 2.10 -4.50
N TYR A 158 -4.95 2.64 -5.32
CA TYR A 158 -4.01 1.81 -6.08
C TYR A 158 -2.99 1.12 -5.16
N ASN A 159 -2.40 1.85 -4.21
CA ASN A 159 -1.39 1.29 -3.31
C ASN A 159 -1.94 0.39 -2.20
N LEU A 160 -3.25 0.46 -1.91
CA LEU A 160 -3.91 -0.42 -0.93
C LEU A 160 -4.55 -1.66 -1.56
N THR A 161 -4.96 -1.61 -2.83
CA THR A 161 -5.62 -2.73 -3.52
C THR A 161 -4.72 -3.48 -4.51
N GLY A 162 -3.68 -2.81 -5.02
CA GLY A 162 -2.89 -3.28 -6.16
C GLY A 162 -3.57 -3.07 -7.52
N HIS A 163 -4.74 -2.41 -7.59
CA HIS A 163 -5.48 -2.22 -8.84
C HIS A 163 -5.48 -0.78 -9.32
N ALA A 164 -5.26 -0.58 -10.62
CA ALA A 164 -5.29 0.73 -11.24
C ALA A 164 -6.67 1.43 -11.00
N PRO A 165 -6.68 2.74 -10.68
CA PRO A 165 -7.91 3.51 -10.55
C PRO A 165 -8.71 3.54 -11.85
N ASP A 166 -10.01 3.26 -11.76
CA ASP A 166 -10.93 3.36 -12.89
C ASP A 166 -11.24 4.83 -13.25
N ASP A 167 -11.97 5.05 -14.35
CA ASP A 167 -12.31 6.41 -14.81
C ASP A 167 -13.24 7.19 -13.83
N THR A 168 -13.87 6.54 -12.85
CA THR A 168 -14.63 7.28 -11.82
C THR A 168 -13.70 8.13 -10.95
N PHE A 169 -12.44 7.74 -10.77
CA PHE A 169 -11.43 8.57 -10.10
C PHE A 169 -11.04 9.78 -10.95
N ARG A 170 -10.96 9.65 -12.29
CA ARG A 170 -10.74 10.81 -13.18
C ARG A 170 -11.91 11.79 -13.20
N ILE A 171 -13.13 11.26 -13.13
CA ILE A 171 -14.37 12.05 -13.23
C ILE A 171 -14.72 12.74 -11.90
N GLN A 172 -14.51 12.05 -10.76
CA GLN A 172 -14.89 12.53 -9.43
C GLN A 172 -13.71 13.07 -8.60
N GLY A 173 -12.47 12.69 -8.90
CA GLY A 173 -11.28 13.08 -8.14
C GLY A 173 -11.42 12.79 -6.63
N ASN A 174 -11.12 13.79 -5.79
CA ASN A 174 -11.29 13.70 -4.34
C ASN A 174 -12.77 13.61 -3.87
N ASP A 175 -13.76 13.71 -4.77
CA ASP A 175 -15.15 13.37 -4.44
C ASP A 175 -15.48 11.86 -4.59
N ARG A 176 -14.58 11.08 -5.20
CA ARG A 176 -14.77 9.63 -5.37
C ARG A 176 -14.88 8.93 -4.01
N ARG A 177 -16.06 8.36 -3.72
CA ARG A 177 -16.34 7.59 -2.48
C ARG A 177 -16.04 6.08 -2.68
N PRO A 178 -15.87 5.28 -1.63
CA PRO A 178 -15.70 3.83 -1.76
C PRO A 178 -17.00 3.20 -2.27
N LEU A 179 -16.87 2.22 -3.16
CA LEU A 179 -18.00 1.48 -3.75
C LEU A 179 -17.95 0.01 -3.34
N SER A 180 -19.11 -0.67 -3.26
CA SER A 180 -19.14 -2.12 -3.04
C SER A 180 -18.56 -2.92 -4.21
N THR A 181 -18.41 -2.30 -5.39
CA THR A 181 -17.76 -2.89 -6.58
C THR A 181 -16.25 -2.67 -6.63
N ASP A 182 -15.68 -1.91 -5.69
CA ASP A 182 -14.24 -1.65 -5.62
C ASP A 182 -13.44 -2.96 -5.49
N TRP A 183 -12.19 -2.92 -5.94
CA TRP A 183 -11.23 -3.97 -5.62
C TRP A 183 -10.92 -3.96 -4.11
N PRO A 184 -10.71 -5.13 -3.50
CA PRO A 184 -10.48 -5.24 -2.06
C PRO A 184 -9.13 -4.65 -1.66
N HIS A 185 -9.08 -4.03 -0.48
CA HIS A 185 -7.84 -3.78 0.25
C HIS A 185 -7.05 -5.10 0.38
N MET A 186 -5.74 -5.09 0.14
CA MET A 186 -4.91 -6.30 0.12
C MET A 186 -4.99 -7.08 1.44
N GLY A 187 -5.08 -6.38 2.57
CA GLY A 187 -5.28 -7.00 3.88
C GLY A 187 -6.61 -7.74 4.02
N CYS A 188 -7.68 -7.29 3.34
CA CYS A 188 -8.96 -7.99 3.32
C CYS A 188 -8.84 -9.31 2.54
N VAL A 189 -8.13 -9.31 1.40
CA VAL A 189 -7.80 -10.56 0.67
C VAL A 189 -7.00 -11.50 1.57
N VAL A 190 -5.95 -11.00 2.24
CA VAL A 190 -5.17 -11.77 3.22
C VAL A 190 -6.08 -12.37 4.29
N GLY A 191 -6.97 -11.59 4.91
CA GLY A 191 -7.91 -12.09 5.91
C GLY A 191 -8.85 -13.19 5.42
N THR A 192 -9.30 -13.16 4.15
CA THR A 192 -10.12 -14.27 3.58
C THR A 192 -9.33 -15.56 3.38
N ARG A 193 -8.03 -15.46 3.08
CA ARG A 193 -7.15 -16.60 2.73
C ARG A 193 -6.33 -17.12 3.91
N ARG A 194 -6.14 -16.28 4.94
CA ARG A 194 -5.29 -16.49 6.12
C ARG A 194 -6.11 -16.12 7.34
N GLN A 195 -6.96 -17.03 7.79
CA GLN A 195 -7.67 -16.85 9.06
C GLN A 195 -6.65 -16.90 10.22
N GLY A 196 -6.72 -15.93 11.11
CA GLY A 196 -5.92 -15.86 12.32
C GLY A 196 -6.23 -17.04 13.25
N LYS A 197 -5.22 -17.49 13.99
CA LYS A 197 -5.42 -18.53 15.02
C LYS A 197 -6.01 -17.97 16.33
N GLY A 198 -6.17 -16.66 16.42
CA GLY A 198 -6.62 -15.93 17.60
C GLY A 198 -8.14 -15.69 17.66
N LYS A 199 -8.56 -14.95 18.69
CA LYS A 199 -9.95 -14.47 18.86
C LYS A 199 -10.16 -13.03 18.37
N LEU A 200 -9.18 -12.49 17.65
CA LEU A 200 -9.17 -11.12 17.12
C LEU A 200 -9.61 -11.12 15.64
N PRO A 201 -10.12 -9.99 15.11
CA PRO A 201 -10.35 -9.81 13.69
C PRO A 201 -9.08 -10.05 12.86
N ASP A 202 -9.23 -10.65 11.69
CA ASP A 202 -8.10 -11.01 10.83
C ASP A 202 -7.36 -9.79 10.25
N VAL A 203 -8.06 -8.66 10.17
CA VAL A 203 -7.61 -7.40 9.57
C VAL A 203 -7.93 -6.26 10.53
N ILE A 204 -6.91 -5.54 10.99
CA ILE A 204 -7.04 -4.43 11.93
C ILE A 204 -6.38 -3.17 11.36
N THR A 205 -7.01 -2.02 11.55
CA THR A 205 -6.49 -0.72 11.10
C THR A 205 -6.32 0.25 12.28
N LEU A 206 -5.15 0.87 12.38
CA LEU A 206 -4.70 1.79 13.44
C LEU A 206 -4.25 3.14 12.86
N PRO A 207 -4.17 4.21 13.67
CA PRO A 207 -5.00 4.54 14.82
C PRO A 207 -6.27 5.29 14.40
N HIS A 208 -6.66 5.23 13.13
CA HIS A 208 -7.85 5.87 12.59
C HIS A 208 -8.20 5.28 11.22
N LYS A 209 -9.37 5.65 10.69
CA LYS A 209 -9.69 5.53 9.27
C LYS A 209 -9.30 6.84 8.56
N PRO A 210 -8.28 6.86 7.67
CA PRO A 210 -7.98 8.01 6.83
C PRO A 210 -9.20 8.62 6.13
N SER A 211 -9.40 9.91 6.42
CA SER A 211 -10.31 10.90 5.83
C SER A 211 -11.07 11.67 6.91
N LYS A 212 -11.36 12.95 6.65
CA LYS A 212 -12.33 13.74 7.43
C LYS A 212 -13.74 13.53 6.88
N LEU A 213 -14.75 13.48 7.74
CA LEU A 213 -16.15 13.42 7.31
C LEU A 213 -16.54 14.70 6.54
N PRO A 214 -17.42 14.65 5.53
CA PRO A 214 -18.19 13.49 5.04
C PRO A 214 -17.46 12.63 4.00
N TYR A 215 -16.16 12.81 3.82
CA TYR A 215 -15.35 12.06 2.86
C TYR A 215 -14.90 10.72 3.46
N THR A 216 -14.56 9.76 2.60
CA THR A 216 -13.82 8.55 2.97
C THR A 216 -12.98 8.15 1.77
N ARG A 217 -11.66 8.00 1.96
CA ARG A 217 -10.75 7.62 0.87
C ARG A 217 -11.04 6.18 0.42
N PRO A 218 -11.16 5.88 -0.90
CA PRO A 218 -11.34 4.52 -1.41
C PRO A 218 -10.18 3.58 -1.07
N GLY A 219 -10.36 2.28 -1.32
CA GLY A 219 -9.32 1.24 -1.17
C GLY A 219 -9.06 0.75 0.26
N GLN A 220 -9.77 1.27 1.26
CA GLN A 220 -9.62 0.89 2.68
C GLN A 220 -10.52 -0.29 3.12
N PHE A 221 -11.27 -0.91 2.19
CA PHE A 221 -12.38 -1.82 2.49
C PHE A 221 -12.30 -3.11 1.70
N ALA A 222 -13.15 -4.08 2.05
CA ALA A 222 -13.26 -5.34 1.33
C ALA A 222 -13.90 -5.19 -0.06
N GLY A 223 -14.74 -4.16 -0.29
CA GLY A 223 -15.38 -3.94 -1.59
C GLY A 223 -16.08 -5.20 -2.09
N ARG A 224 -15.73 -5.66 -3.30
CA ARG A 224 -16.41 -6.77 -4.00
C ARG A 224 -16.34 -8.15 -3.34
N ILE A 225 -15.48 -8.35 -2.34
CA ILE A 225 -15.42 -9.64 -1.61
C ILE A 225 -16.45 -9.70 -0.46
N GLY A 226 -17.11 -8.58 -0.13
CA GLY A 226 -18.15 -8.48 0.89
C GLY A 226 -17.70 -7.72 2.14
N MET A 227 -18.55 -6.81 2.64
CA MET A 227 -18.25 -5.96 3.81
C MET A 227 -18.16 -6.72 5.14
N GLU A 228 -18.47 -8.02 5.16
CA GLU A 228 -18.08 -8.89 6.27
C GLU A 228 -16.57 -9.18 6.33
N PHE A 229 -15.77 -8.75 5.35
CA PHE A 229 -14.30 -8.83 5.39
C PHE A 229 -13.63 -7.47 5.61
N ASP A 230 -14.40 -6.42 5.91
CA ASP A 230 -13.88 -5.09 6.19
C ASP A 230 -12.92 -5.08 7.40
N PRO A 231 -11.91 -4.18 7.42
CA PRO A 231 -11.00 -4.05 8.55
C PRO A 231 -11.71 -3.61 9.83
N PHE A 232 -11.21 -4.10 10.96
CA PHE A 232 -11.62 -3.59 12.27
C PHE A 232 -10.77 -2.37 12.64
N PHE A 233 -11.39 -1.18 12.61
CA PHE A 233 -10.71 0.08 12.93
C PHE A 233 -10.61 0.29 14.44
N LEU A 234 -9.42 0.65 14.93
CA LEU A 234 -9.18 1.15 16.28
C LEU A 234 -8.74 2.61 16.20
N ASN A 235 -9.39 3.44 17.01
CA ASN A 235 -9.16 4.87 17.12
C ASN A 235 -8.23 5.17 18.30
N GLY A 236 -7.03 5.65 18.02
CA GLY A 236 -6.14 6.31 18.99
C GLY A 236 -6.25 7.84 18.86
N SER A 237 -5.96 8.58 19.93
CA SER A 237 -6.04 10.05 19.98
C SER A 237 -4.65 10.70 20.13
N LEU A 238 -4.54 12.00 19.85
CA LEU A 238 -3.29 12.75 20.09
C LEU A 238 -3.17 13.15 21.56
N GLU A 239 -4.31 13.31 22.22
CA GLU A 239 -4.50 13.77 23.60
C GLU A 239 -4.25 12.64 24.62
N ALA A 240 -4.53 11.40 24.24
CA ALA A 240 -4.25 10.19 25.02
C ALA A 240 -3.61 9.10 24.13
N PRO A 241 -2.33 9.25 23.74
CA PRO A 241 -1.66 8.34 22.79
C PRO A 241 -1.63 6.86 23.18
N LEU A 242 -1.75 6.55 24.48
CA LEU A 242 -1.75 5.20 25.04
C LEU A 242 -3.16 4.56 25.10
N GLU A 243 -4.20 5.26 24.64
CA GLU A 243 -5.58 4.81 24.71
C GLU A 243 -6.15 4.57 23.31
N PHE A 244 -6.60 3.34 23.08
CA PHE A 244 -7.22 2.92 21.82
C PHE A 244 -8.67 2.51 22.10
N SER A 245 -9.58 2.97 21.25
CA SER A 245 -11.01 2.69 21.33
C SER A 245 -11.53 2.13 20.00
N ALA A 246 -12.36 1.10 20.02
CA ALA A 246 -13.05 0.68 18.82
C ALA A 246 -14.37 1.47 18.68
N PRO A 247 -14.67 2.08 17.52
CA PRO A 247 -15.87 2.90 17.32
C PRO A 247 -17.17 2.09 17.43
N THR A 248 -17.12 0.77 17.24
CA THR A 248 -18.27 -0.13 17.44
C THR A 248 -18.46 -0.54 18.92
N LEU A 249 -17.47 -0.28 19.78
CA LEU A 249 -17.42 -0.77 21.17
C LEU A 249 -17.65 0.31 22.23
N THR A 250 -17.94 1.54 21.84
CA THR A 250 -18.39 2.62 22.72
C THR A 250 -19.84 2.43 23.20
N LEU A 251 -20.16 1.19 23.62
CA LEU A 251 -21.11 0.96 24.71
C LEU A 251 -20.50 1.61 25.95
N SER A 252 -21.17 2.63 26.46
CA SER A 252 -20.70 3.50 27.54
C SER A 252 -20.05 2.72 28.69
N ALA A 253 -18.87 3.19 29.12
CA ALA A 253 -18.17 2.64 30.27
C ALA A 253 -19.12 2.50 31.47
N GLY A 254 -19.28 1.27 31.99
CA GLY A 254 -20.28 0.92 33.00
C GLY A 254 -21.37 -0.07 32.57
N SER A 255 -21.35 -0.61 31.34
CA SER A 255 -22.31 -1.66 30.95
C SER A 255 -21.97 -3.03 31.57
N ASN A 256 -22.78 -3.45 32.56
CA ASN A 256 -22.79 -4.80 33.15
C ASN A 256 -22.76 -5.89 32.04
N PRO A 257 -21.88 -6.93 32.10
CA PRO A 257 -21.83 -8.03 31.14
C PRO A 257 -23.18 -8.68 30.86
N GLN A 258 -24.02 -8.85 31.89
CA GLN A 258 -25.38 -9.37 31.75
C GLN A 258 -26.24 -8.48 30.83
N ARG A 259 -26.10 -7.16 30.93
CA ARG A 259 -26.82 -6.17 30.11
C ARG A 259 -26.31 -6.13 28.66
N VAL A 260 -25.05 -6.50 28.42
CA VAL A 260 -24.50 -6.72 27.07
C VAL A 260 -25.12 -7.97 26.46
N GLN A 261 -25.27 -9.04 27.24
CA GLN A 261 -25.88 -10.30 26.82
C GLN A 261 -27.40 -10.21 26.59
N GLU A 262 -28.13 -9.48 27.44
CA GLU A 262 -29.55 -9.13 27.24
C GLU A 262 -29.77 -8.32 25.97
N ARG A 263 -28.92 -7.30 25.72
CA ARG A 263 -28.96 -6.52 24.48
C ARG A 263 -28.67 -7.38 23.25
N LYS A 264 -27.69 -8.29 23.32
CA LYS A 264 -27.42 -9.26 22.26
C LYS A 264 -28.64 -10.15 21.99
N ALA A 265 -29.27 -10.71 23.01
CA ALA A 265 -30.46 -11.55 22.85
C ALA A 265 -31.65 -10.77 22.24
N LEU A 266 -31.87 -9.52 22.66
CA LEU A 266 -32.88 -8.63 22.06
C LEU A 266 -32.57 -8.31 20.60
N LEU A 267 -31.31 -8.00 20.27
CA LEU A 267 -30.85 -7.75 18.90
C LEU A 267 -30.95 -8.98 18.00
N GLU A 268 -30.64 -10.17 18.51
CA GLU A 268 -30.83 -11.44 17.80
C GLU A 268 -32.32 -11.72 17.57
N THR A 269 -33.18 -11.40 18.53
CA THR A 269 -34.65 -11.53 18.42
C THR A 269 -35.23 -10.55 17.38
N ILE A 270 -34.84 -9.28 17.42
CA ILE A 270 -35.21 -8.27 16.41
C ILE A 270 -34.68 -8.67 15.03
N SER A 271 -33.42 -9.11 14.93
CA SER A 271 -32.81 -9.55 13.68
C SER A 271 -33.50 -10.78 13.10
N LYS A 272 -33.97 -11.71 13.95
CA LYS A 272 -34.73 -12.89 13.53
C LYS A 272 -36.10 -12.48 12.98
N MET A 273 -36.86 -11.65 13.70
CA MET A 273 -38.14 -11.11 13.21
C MET A 273 -37.97 -10.31 11.90
N ARG A 274 -36.86 -9.59 11.73
CA ARG A 274 -36.60 -8.82 10.49
C ARG A 274 -36.16 -9.72 9.32
N ARG A 275 -35.45 -10.82 9.57
CA ARG A 275 -35.12 -11.84 8.56
C ARG A 275 -36.32 -12.65 8.08
N GLU A 276 -37.38 -12.71 8.87
CA GLU A 276 -38.67 -13.30 8.48
C GLU A 276 -39.51 -12.35 7.59
N LEU A 277 -39.07 -11.09 7.41
CA LEU A 277 -39.79 -10.06 6.65
C LEU A 277 -39.03 -9.47 5.46
N ASP A 278 -37.68 -9.41 5.48
CA ASP A 278 -36.87 -8.83 4.40
C ASP A 278 -35.68 -9.69 3.93
N TYR A 279 -35.43 -9.68 2.62
CA TYR A 279 -34.27 -10.32 1.96
C TYR A 279 -33.00 -9.45 1.96
N ASP A 280 -33.02 -8.29 2.61
CA ASP A 280 -32.01 -7.23 2.44
C ASP A 280 -30.61 -7.62 2.96
N GLU A 281 -29.62 -7.51 2.07
CA GLU A 281 -28.21 -7.77 2.30
C GLU A 281 -27.60 -6.83 3.35
N SER A 282 -28.05 -5.57 3.40
CA SER A 282 -27.57 -4.56 4.37
C SER A 282 -27.85 -4.99 5.82
N VAL A 283 -29.01 -5.61 6.08
CA VAL A 283 -29.40 -6.10 7.40
C VAL A 283 -28.55 -7.30 7.81
N ARG A 284 -28.26 -8.22 6.87
CA ARG A 284 -27.39 -9.37 7.11
C ARG A 284 -25.96 -8.94 7.46
N ASN A 285 -25.46 -7.92 6.77
CA ASN A 285 -24.09 -7.42 6.95
C ASN A 285 -23.94 -6.67 8.28
N TYR A 286 -24.93 -5.84 8.65
CA TYR A 286 -24.99 -5.22 9.97
C TYR A 286 -24.97 -6.26 11.11
N SER A 287 -25.75 -7.35 10.99
CA SER A 287 -25.72 -8.45 11.97
C SER A 287 -24.32 -9.06 12.13
N ARG A 288 -23.56 -9.26 11.04
CA ARG A 288 -22.22 -9.90 11.09
C ARG A 288 -21.18 -9.00 11.73
N GLN A 289 -21.12 -7.71 11.37
CA GLN A 289 -20.21 -6.75 12.00
C GLN A 289 -20.52 -6.62 13.51
N GLN A 290 -21.80 -6.60 13.88
CA GLN A 290 -22.24 -6.57 15.27
C GLN A 290 -21.87 -7.85 16.04
N GLN A 291 -21.98 -9.04 15.42
CA GLN A 291 -21.52 -10.29 16.02
C GLN A 291 -20.01 -10.31 16.30
N ARG A 292 -19.18 -9.80 15.38
CA ARG A 292 -17.73 -9.64 15.62
C ARG A 292 -17.42 -8.68 16.76
N ALA A 293 -18.12 -7.55 16.83
CA ALA A 293 -18.00 -6.60 17.93
C ALA A 293 -18.33 -7.27 19.28
N PHE A 294 -19.43 -8.04 19.36
CA PHE A 294 -19.76 -8.81 20.56
C PHE A 294 -18.74 -9.92 20.88
N GLN A 295 -18.18 -10.61 19.88
CA GLN A 295 -17.11 -11.58 20.09
C GLN A 295 -15.86 -10.93 20.69
N LEU A 296 -15.47 -9.75 20.20
CA LEU A 296 -14.32 -9.01 20.74
C LEU A 296 -14.55 -8.57 22.19
N LEU A 297 -15.76 -8.11 22.54
CA LEU A 297 -16.14 -7.72 23.89
C LEU A 297 -16.23 -8.89 24.88
N SER A 298 -16.67 -10.06 24.41
CA SER A 298 -16.91 -11.24 25.27
C SER A 298 -15.71 -12.17 25.38
N ALA A 299 -14.70 -12.03 24.51
CA ALA A 299 -13.47 -12.78 24.61
C ALA A 299 -12.57 -12.22 25.72
N SER A 300 -12.61 -12.85 26.90
CA SER A 300 -11.84 -12.50 28.12
C SER A 300 -10.28 -12.56 28.01
N GLY A 301 -9.73 -12.57 26.79
CA GLY A 301 -8.30 -12.45 26.51
C GLY A 301 -7.94 -11.48 25.37
N THR A 302 -8.92 -10.84 24.71
CA THR A 302 -8.66 -9.84 23.64
C THR A 302 -8.25 -8.48 24.20
N ALA A 303 -8.79 -8.09 25.37
CA ALA A 303 -8.45 -6.84 26.05
C ALA A 303 -6.94 -6.69 26.29
N GLY A 304 -6.25 -7.78 26.62
CA GLY A 304 -4.80 -7.77 26.83
C GLY A 304 -4.00 -7.38 25.58
N ALA A 305 -4.44 -7.77 24.37
CA ALA A 305 -3.73 -7.39 23.14
C ALA A 305 -3.73 -5.87 22.93
N PHE A 306 -4.84 -5.21 23.28
CA PHE A 306 -5.02 -3.76 23.15
C PHE A 306 -4.53 -2.95 24.37
N ASP A 307 -4.12 -3.60 25.46
CA ASP A 307 -3.61 -2.91 26.64
C ASP A 307 -2.13 -2.51 26.48
N ILE A 308 -1.91 -1.35 25.85
CA ILE A 308 -0.59 -0.71 25.76
C ILE A 308 -0.04 -0.34 27.14
N LYS A 309 -0.88 -0.01 28.12
CA LYS A 309 -0.43 0.44 29.45
C LYS A 309 0.22 -0.69 30.26
N SER A 310 0.08 -1.95 29.82
CA SER A 310 0.83 -3.10 30.33
C SER A 310 2.28 -3.20 29.85
N GLU A 311 2.68 -2.42 28.83
CA GLU A 311 4.09 -2.36 28.40
C GLU A 311 4.96 -1.59 29.38
N SER A 312 6.26 -1.92 29.42
CA SER A 312 7.19 -1.22 30.31
C SER A 312 7.32 0.26 29.90
N PRO A 313 7.53 1.19 30.85
CA PRO A 313 7.77 2.60 30.52
C PRO A 313 8.93 2.79 29.54
N ALA A 314 9.99 1.99 29.65
CA ALA A 314 11.13 1.99 28.74
C ALA A 314 10.76 1.50 27.32
N THR A 315 9.79 0.58 27.18
CA THR A 315 9.26 0.19 25.86
C THR A 315 8.50 1.35 25.24
N ILE A 316 7.56 1.95 25.99
CA ILE A 316 6.72 3.06 25.52
C ILE A 316 7.60 4.27 25.12
N GLU A 317 8.61 4.58 25.93
CA GLU A 317 9.59 5.62 25.63
C GLU A 317 10.42 5.30 24.38
N ARG A 318 10.83 4.04 24.15
CA ARG A 318 11.57 3.66 22.95
C ARG A 318 10.81 3.99 21.66
N TYR A 319 9.51 3.68 21.63
CA TYR A 319 8.62 4.04 20.51
C TYR A 319 8.23 5.53 20.48
N GLY A 320 8.47 6.28 21.57
CA GLY A 320 8.33 7.74 21.63
C GLY A 320 7.03 8.28 22.23
N GLY A 321 6.10 7.41 22.65
CA GLY A 321 4.86 7.83 23.32
C GLY A 321 3.89 8.68 22.49
N THR A 322 4.12 8.87 21.19
CA THR A 322 3.18 9.54 20.27
C THR A 322 2.10 8.56 19.81
N VAL A 323 1.03 9.06 19.18
CA VAL A 323 -0.03 8.17 18.67
C VAL A 323 0.49 7.24 17.56
N ASN A 324 1.40 7.71 16.70
CA ASN A 324 1.99 6.90 15.64
C ASN A 324 2.94 5.85 16.23
N GLY A 325 3.83 6.25 17.14
CA GLY A 325 4.75 5.32 17.81
C GLY A 325 4.03 4.26 18.62
N THR A 326 2.97 4.65 19.32
CA THR A 326 2.13 3.71 20.07
C THR A 326 1.30 2.81 19.15
N SER A 327 0.95 3.26 17.94
CA SER A 327 0.30 2.41 16.93
C SER A 327 1.23 1.33 16.38
N LEU A 328 2.53 1.63 16.24
CA LEU A 328 3.52 0.60 15.86
C LEU A 328 3.76 -0.40 17.01
N LEU A 329 3.81 0.08 18.26
CA LEU A 329 3.86 -0.79 19.45
C LEU A 329 2.62 -1.69 19.56
N MET A 330 1.43 -1.15 19.27
CA MET A 330 0.19 -1.91 19.13
C MET A 330 0.31 -2.96 18.02
N ALA A 331 0.82 -2.59 16.85
CA ALA A 331 1.01 -3.52 15.74
C ALA A 331 1.90 -4.71 16.13
N ARG A 332 2.99 -4.51 16.90
CA ARG A 332 3.80 -5.60 17.46
C ARG A 332 2.98 -6.54 18.36
N ARG A 333 2.16 -5.98 19.26
CA ARG A 333 1.28 -6.80 20.14
C ARG A 333 0.21 -7.57 19.36
N LEU A 334 -0.27 -7.01 18.24
CA LEU A 334 -1.21 -7.70 17.35
C LEU A 334 -0.55 -8.83 16.54
N VAL A 335 0.73 -8.67 16.17
CA VAL A 335 1.56 -9.77 15.62
C VAL A 335 1.74 -10.89 16.66
N GLU A 336 2.05 -10.57 17.92
CA GLU A 336 2.11 -11.55 19.01
C GLU A 336 0.76 -12.27 19.21
N ALA A 337 -0.36 -11.55 19.05
CA ALA A 337 -1.70 -12.10 19.07
C ALA A 337 -2.12 -12.82 17.75
N SER A 338 -1.20 -13.01 16.80
CA SER A 338 -1.38 -13.69 15.52
C SER A 338 -2.47 -13.08 14.61
N VAL A 339 -2.55 -11.75 14.55
CA VAL A 339 -3.39 -11.02 13.58
C VAL A 339 -2.74 -11.09 12.19
N PRO A 340 -3.40 -11.64 11.16
CA PRO A 340 -2.88 -11.78 9.80
C PRO A 340 -2.47 -10.48 9.11
N PHE A 341 -3.24 -9.40 9.27
CA PHE A 341 -2.92 -8.12 8.63
C PHE A 341 -3.22 -6.92 9.53
N ILE A 342 -2.22 -6.07 9.74
CA ILE A 342 -2.31 -4.83 10.50
C ILE A 342 -1.94 -3.67 9.59
N THR A 343 -2.86 -2.73 9.40
CA THR A 343 -2.57 -1.45 8.73
C THR A 343 -2.39 -0.37 9.78
N VAL A 344 -1.28 0.37 9.73
CA VAL A 344 -1.05 1.57 10.52
C VAL A 344 -0.99 2.74 9.55
N PHE A 345 -1.98 3.62 9.61
CA PHE A 345 -1.94 4.87 8.87
C PHE A 345 -1.31 5.96 9.73
N TRP A 346 -0.37 6.73 9.18
CA TRP A 346 0.16 7.91 9.85
C TRP A 346 -0.99 8.88 10.20
N LYS A 347 -1.11 9.23 11.47
CA LYS A 347 -2.08 10.21 11.95
C LYS A 347 -1.47 11.60 11.90
N GLU A 348 -2.07 12.45 11.07
CA GLU A 348 -1.77 13.87 10.93
C GLU A 348 -1.96 14.61 12.28
N ASN A 349 -1.11 15.61 12.53
CA ASN A 349 -1.15 16.43 13.75
C ASN A 349 -1.42 17.90 13.42
N GLU A 350 -2.66 18.34 13.61
CA GLU A 350 -3.09 19.70 13.29
C GLU A 350 -2.30 20.79 14.04
N ALA A 351 -1.71 20.48 15.21
CA ALA A 351 -0.90 21.44 15.99
C ALA A 351 0.38 21.88 15.27
N ILE A 352 0.86 21.14 14.26
CA ILE A 352 2.02 21.48 13.43
C ILE A 352 1.65 21.88 11.99
N ALA A 353 0.36 21.87 11.63
CA ALA A 353 -0.12 22.13 10.26
C ALA A 353 0.45 23.42 9.66
N THR A 354 0.36 24.54 10.37
CA THR A 354 0.90 25.85 9.94
C THR A 354 2.42 25.85 9.73
N ARG A 355 3.16 25.08 10.55
CA ARG A 355 4.64 24.99 10.46
C ARG A 355 5.08 24.12 9.28
N CYS A 356 4.34 23.04 9.07
CA CYS A 356 4.54 22.11 7.96
C CYS A 356 3.96 22.58 6.62
N LYS A 357 3.10 23.62 6.61
CA LYS A 357 2.29 24.03 5.44
C LYS A 357 1.54 22.84 4.82
N SER A 358 1.07 21.92 5.66
CA SER A 358 0.34 20.71 5.32
C SER A 358 -0.73 20.45 6.40
N ALA A 359 -1.44 19.32 6.35
CA ALA A 359 -2.31 18.90 7.44
C ALA A 359 -1.55 18.50 8.74
N GLY A 360 -0.22 18.61 8.77
CA GLY A 360 0.62 18.05 9.83
C GLY A 360 0.96 16.58 9.61
N GLY A 361 1.10 16.20 8.34
CA GLY A 361 1.54 14.90 7.87
C GLY A 361 2.45 15.04 6.64
N TRP A 362 2.61 13.96 5.88
CA TRP A 362 3.60 13.86 4.79
C TRP A 362 3.29 14.69 3.55
N ASP A 363 2.14 15.40 3.53
CA ASP A 363 1.68 16.23 2.44
C ASP A 363 2.47 17.55 2.30
N THR A 364 3.79 17.45 2.10
CA THR A 364 4.76 18.54 2.17
C THR A 364 4.84 19.38 0.90
N HIS A 365 3.66 19.81 0.42
CA HIS A 365 3.52 20.82 -0.62
C HIS A 365 4.31 22.11 -0.31
N GLY A 366 4.49 22.45 0.96
CA GLY A 366 5.36 23.54 1.42
C GLY A 366 6.25 23.09 2.58
N SER A 367 7.26 23.90 2.94
CA SER A 367 8.04 23.72 4.17
C SER A 367 8.69 22.33 4.32
N ASN A 368 9.00 21.65 3.21
CA ASN A 368 9.28 20.22 3.20
C ASN A 368 10.43 19.84 4.13
N PHE A 369 11.58 20.50 3.99
CA PHE A 369 12.77 20.18 4.79
C PHE A 369 12.60 20.51 6.28
N ALA A 370 11.98 21.65 6.62
CA ALA A 370 11.70 21.98 8.00
C ALA A 370 10.68 21.02 8.64
N CYS A 371 9.59 20.69 7.94
CA CYS A 371 8.60 19.74 8.42
C CYS A 371 9.19 18.34 8.63
N LEU A 372 9.97 17.86 7.65
CA LEU A 372 10.65 16.57 7.71
C LEU A 372 11.65 16.53 8.86
N ARG A 373 12.60 17.46 8.93
CA ARG A 373 13.64 17.51 9.97
C ARG A 373 13.09 17.70 11.37
N ASP A 374 12.16 18.64 11.56
CA ASP A 374 11.78 19.12 12.90
C ASP A 374 10.60 18.33 13.50
N TYR A 375 9.85 17.57 12.69
CA TYR A 375 8.64 16.84 13.14
C TYR A 375 8.53 15.41 12.60
N LEU A 376 8.48 15.21 11.27
CA LEU A 376 8.07 13.92 10.69
C LEU A 376 9.16 12.84 10.80
N LEU A 377 10.39 13.15 10.39
CA LEU A 377 11.50 12.19 10.40
C LEU A 377 11.92 11.79 11.83
N PRO A 378 12.01 12.69 12.83
CA PRO A 378 12.32 12.27 14.21
C PRO A 378 11.29 11.31 14.81
N GLU A 379 10.00 11.54 14.57
CA GLU A 379 8.94 10.64 15.07
C GLU A 379 8.94 9.31 14.31
N PHE A 380 9.11 9.33 12.99
CA PHE A 380 9.25 8.12 12.17
C PHE A 380 10.49 7.29 12.53
N ASP A 381 11.67 7.92 12.60
CA ASP A 381 12.96 7.27 12.89
C ASP A 381 12.92 6.56 14.24
N ARG A 382 12.43 7.25 15.28
CA ARG A 382 12.29 6.69 16.63
C ARG A 382 11.34 5.50 16.66
N SER A 383 10.13 5.68 16.12
CA SER A 383 9.07 4.68 16.24
C SER A 383 9.25 3.46 15.34
N PHE A 384 9.65 3.66 14.08
CA PHE A 384 9.80 2.57 13.12
C PHE A 384 11.07 1.74 13.36
N SER A 385 12.16 2.38 13.78
CA SER A 385 13.38 1.64 14.17
C SER A 385 13.16 0.79 15.42
N ALA A 386 12.39 1.31 16.39
CA ALA A 386 12.00 0.54 17.57
C ALA A 386 11.15 -0.68 17.20
N LEU A 387 10.24 -0.57 16.23
CA LEU A 387 9.45 -1.71 15.74
C LEU A 387 10.32 -2.80 15.11
N LEU A 388 11.23 -2.44 14.19
CA LEU A 388 12.11 -3.42 13.54
C LEU A 388 13.01 -4.13 14.56
N GLU A 389 13.59 -3.38 15.50
CA GLU A 389 14.45 -3.91 16.56
C GLU A 389 13.68 -4.84 17.51
N ASP A 390 12.48 -4.45 17.96
CA ASP A 390 11.65 -5.23 18.90
C ASP A 390 11.10 -6.50 18.23
N LEU A 391 10.73 -6.45 16.94
CA LEU A 391 10.37 -7.64 16.15
C LEU A 391 11.56 -8.59 15.95
N HIS A 392 12.77 -8.06 15.71
CA HIS A 392 13.98 -8.87 15.57
C HIS A 392 14.38 -9.52 16.91
N GLN A 393 14.45 -8.74 18.00
CA GLN A 393 14.80 -9.23 19.34
C GLN A 393 13.84 -10.32 19.87
N ARG A 394 12.59 -10.33 19.40
CA ARG A 394 11.59 -11.36 19.74
C ARG A 394 11.56 -12.55 18.77
N GLY A 395 12.36 -12.53 17.70
CA GLY A 395 12.32 -13.55 16.64
C GLY A 395 11.04 -13.52 15.78
N LEU A 396 10.27 -12.43 15.84
CA LEU A 396 9.00 -12.26 15.10
C LEU A 396 9.21 -11.73 13.69
N LEU A 397 10.33 -11.04 13.42
CA LEU A 397 10.60 -10.42 12.12
C LEU A 397 10.61 -11.45 10.96
N GLU A 398 11.18 -12.63 11.16
CA GLU A 398 11.20 -13.69 10.13
C GLU A 398 9.80 -14.18 9.75
N GLU A 399 8.84 -14.08 10.66
CA GLU A 399 7.46 -14.52 10.47
C GLU A 399 6.49 -13.36 10.15
N THR A 400 7.00 -12.12 10.09
CA THR A 400 6.20 -10.90 9.91
C THR A 400 6.72 -10.09 8.72
N LEU A 401 5.92 -9.95 7.67
CA LEU A 401 6.25 -8.96 6.62
C LEU A 401 5.96 -7.56 7.17
N VAL A 402 6.93 -6.65 7.07
CA VAL A 402 6.77 -5.23 7.41
C VAL A 402 6.97 -4.41 6.14
N LEU A 403 6.04 -3.52 5.85
CA LEU A 403 5.96 -2.71 4.63
C LEU A 403 5.81 -1.24 5.02
N VAL A 404 6.65 -0.35 4.49
CA VAL A 404 6.41 1.11 4.54
C VAL A 404 6.19 1.63 3.13
N THR A 405 5.05 2.29 2.93
CA THR A 405 4.67 2.88 1.63
C THR A 405 3.86 4.17 1.84
N SER A 406 3.44 4.79 0.76
CA SER A 406 2.62 5.98 0.71
C SER A 406 1.69 5.91 -0.51
N GLU A 407 0.81 6.90 -0.70
CA GLU A 407 -0.08 6.94 -1.87
C GLU A 407 0.62 7.36 -3.17
N MET A 408 1.79 8.02 -3.06
CA MET A 408 2.62 8.51 -4.15
C MET A 408 3.99 8.97 -3.61
N GLY A 409 4.88 9.42 -4.49
CA GLY A 409 6.12 10.11 -4.12
C GLY A 409 5.99 11.64 -4.18
N ARG A 410 7.11 12.33 -4.00
CA ARG A 410 7.18 13.81 -4.11
C ARG A 410 8.02 14.22 -5.31
N LYS A 411 7.61 15.32 -5.94
CA LYS A 411 8.24 15.85 -7.15
C LYS A 411 9.70 16.19 -6.84
N PRO A 412 10.68 15.61 -7.56
CA PRO A 412 12.07 15.77 -7.14
C PRO A 412 12.66 17.15 -7.42
N GLN A 413 12.06 17.96 -8.28
CA GLN A 413 12.40 19.38 -8.36
C GLN A 413 11.66 20.16 -7.28
N ILE A 414 12.40 20.84 -6.40
CA ILE A 414 11.89 21.69 -5.34
C ILE A 414 11.21 22.93 -5.96
N GLY A 415 10.05 23.29 -5.44
CA GLY A 415 9.32 24.49 -5.86
C GLY A 415 7.90 24.19 -6.29
N ASP A 416 7.05 23.91 -5.31
CA ASP A 416 5.62 23.71 -5.52
C ASP A 416 4.88 25.05 -5.76
N PRO A 417 4.17 25.24 -6.89
CA PRO A 417 3.36 26.44 -7.13
C PRO A 417 2.33 26.75 -6.03
N ARG A 418 1.76 25.72 -5.39
CA ARG A 418 0.71 25.86 -4.35
C ARG A 418 1.24 26.47 -3.05
N SER A 419 2.55 26.42 -2.82
CA SER A 419 3.17 26.84 -1.55
C SER A 419 4.18 27.98 -1.67
N GLY A 420 4.20 28.67 -2.82
CA GLY A 420 5.06 29.83 -3.09
C GLY A 420 6.24 29.54 -4.03
N GLY A 421 6.25 28.41 -4.74
CA GLY A 421 7.33 28.06 -5.67
C GLY A 421 8.64 27.75 -4.92
N PRO A 422 9.81 28.03 -5.52
CA PRO A 422 11.12 27.69 -4.93
C PRO A 422 11.34 28.24 -3.52
N SER A 423 10.87 29.45 -3.21
CA SER A 423 10.97 30.04 -1.86
C SER A 423 10.01 29.39 -0.85
N GLY A 424 8.99 28.67 -1.31
CA GLY A 424 8.13 27.84 -0.48
C GLY A 424 8.81 26.57 0.05
N ALA A 425 9.94 26.17 -0.56
CA ALA A 425 10.75 25.01 -0.21
C ALA A 425 9.95 23.71 -0.01
N GLY A 426 8.93 23.49 -0.84
CA GLY A 426 8.09 22.30 -0.83
C GLY A 426 8.12 21.52 -2.14
N ARG A 427 7.44 20.38 -2.17
CA ARG A 427 7.41 19.45 -3.32
C ARG A 427 5.98 19.04 -3.66
N ASP A 428 5.63 19.10 -4.94
CA ASP A 428 4.32 18.67 -5.45
C ASP A 428 4.20 17.13 -5.47
N HIS A 429 2.98 16.63 -5.72
CA HIS A 429 2.68 15.22 -5.94
C HIS A 429 3.47 14.61 -7.09
N TRP A 430 3.81 13.33 -6.96
CA TRP A 430 4.55 12.61 -7.98
C TRP A 430 4.23 11.11 -7.99
N THR A 431 3.26 10.70 -8.81
CA THR A 431 2.89 9.28 -8.99
C THR A 431 3.84 8.52 -9.91
N SER A 432 4.61 9.24 -10.74
CA SER A 432 5.57 8.65 -11.68
C SER A 432 6.73 7.91 -11.01
N CYS A 433 7.04 8.20 -9.74
CA CYS A 433 8.09 7.53 -9.00
C CYS A 433 7.97 7.72 -7.48
N MET A 434 8.08 6.63 -6.72
CA MET A 434 8.28 6.61 -5.27
C MET A 434 9.21 5.46 -4.85
N SER A 435 9.31 5.18 -3.56
CA SER A 435 10.03 4.00 -3.05
C SER A 435 9.30 3.39 -1.85
N VAL A 436 9.49 2.09 -1.65
CA VAL A 436 8.77 1.25 -0.69
C VAL A 436 9.76 0.42 0.11
N LEU A 437 9.69 0.45 1.44
CA LEU A 437 10.54 -0.34 2.32
C LEU A 437 9.87 -1.68 2.63
N MET A 438 10.58 -2.79 2.48
CA MET A 438 10.10 -4.13 2.82
C MET A 438 11.08 -4.84 3.77
N ALA A 439 10.61 -5.44 4.86
CA ALA A 439 11.44 -6.12 5.85
C ALA A 439 10.75 -7.38 6.39
N GLY A 440 11.52 -8.33 6.88
CA GLY A 440 10.99 -9.55 7.50
C GLY A 440 10.14 -10.41 6.55
N GLY A 441 9.44 -11.41 7.09
CA GLY A 441 8.61 -12.33 6.29
C GLY A 441 9.40 -12.99 5.15
N GLY A 442 10.67 -13.31 5.40
CA GLY A 442 11.65 -13.82 4.44
C GLY A 442 12.08 -12.85 3.32
N VAL A 443 11.83 -11.54 3.45
CA VAL A 443 12.54 -10.51 2.67
C VAL A 443 13.98 -10.45 3.18
N GLN A 444 14.96 -10.62 2.31
CA GLN A 444 16.36 -10.43 2.69
C GLN A 444 16.62 -8.94 2.90
N GLY A 445 17.11 -8.56 4.08
CA GLY A 445 17.48 -7.18 4.38
C GLY A 445 18.82 -6.77 3.75
N GLY A 446 19.16 -5.48 3.91
CA GLY A 446 20.46 -4.93 3.56
C GLY A 446 20.69 -4.69 2.07
N ARG A 447 19.66 -4.55 1.23
CA ARG A 447 19.81 -4.35 -0.22
C ARG A 447 18.77 -3.41 -0.84
N THR A 448 18.96 -3.07 -2.11
CA THR A 448 18.02 -2.31 -2.93
C THR A 448 17.47 -3.17 -4.08
N HIS A 449 16.21 -2.94 -4.45
CA HIS A 449 15.61 -3.44 -5.68
C HIS A 449 15.24 -2.27 -6.58
N GLY A 450 15.65 -2.35 -7.85
CA GLY A 450 15.44 -1.28 -8.82
C GLY A 450 16.30 -0.05 -8.55
N ARG A 451 16.19 0.92 -9.44
CA ARG A 451 16.95 2.18 -9.37
C ARG A 451 16.16 3.28 -10.07
N THR A 452 16.20 4.49 -9.52
CA THR A 452 15.64 5.69 -10.17
C THR A 452 16.71 6.46 -10.94
N ASP A 453 16.29 7.40 -11.79
CA ASP A 453 17.21 8.26 -12.51
C ASP A 453 18.06 9.17 -11.59
N LYS A 454 18.98 9.93 -12.19
CA LYS A 454 19.88 10.87 -11.49
C LYS A 454 19.16 11.99 -10.71
N HIS A 455 17.85 12.15 -10.87
CA HIS A 455 17.00 13.12 -10.21
C HIS A 455 15.91 12.48 -9.35
N ALA A 456 15.85 11.15 -9.21
CA ALA A 456 14.74 10.41 -8.57
C ALA A 456 13.36 10.62 -9.23
N ALA A 457 13.32 11.06 -10.50
CA ALA A 457 12.08 11.45 -11.16
C ALA A 457 11.35 10.28 -11.83
N PHE A 458 12.08 9.35 -12.42
CA PHE A 458 11.50 8.16 -13.03
C PHE A 458 12.29 6.91 -12.66
N PRO A 459 11.66 5.71 -12.71
CA PRO A 459 12.38 4.45 -12.66
C PRO A 459 13.38 4.36 -13.81
N ALA A 460 14.63 4.04 -13.50
CA ALA A 460 15.70 3.79 -14.48
C ALA A 460 15.92 2.28 -14.70
N GLU A 461 15.76 1.47 -13.64
CA GLU A 461 15.92 0.01 -13.68
C GLU A 461 14.87 -0.68 -12.83
N LYS A 462 14.39 -1.84 -13.31
CA LYS A 462 13.33 -2.65 -12.71
C LYS A 462 12.14 -1.80 -12.22
N PRO A 463 11.38 -1.15 -13.12
CA PRO A 463 10.15 -0.45 -12.72
C PRO A 463 9.18 -1.44 -12.05
N VAL A 464 8.49 -0.95 -11.02
CA VAL A 464 7.58 -1.73 -10.15
C VAL A 464 6.22 -1.05 -10.14
N GLY A 465 5.14 -1.81 -10.29
CA GLY A 465 3.77 -1.31 -10.09
C GLY A 465 3.26 -1.54 -8.66
N PRO A 466 2.25 -0.80 -8.16
CA PRO A 466 1.54 -1.16 -6.93
C PRO A 466 0.95 -2.58 -6.95
N GLU A 467 0.59 -3.08 -8.12
CA GLU A 467 0.21 -4.49 -8.35
C GLU A 467 1.35 -5.45 -7.99
N ASP A 468 2.61 -5.14 -8.33
CA ASP A 468 3.78 -5.98 -8.04
C ASP A 468 4.06 -6.04 -6.54
N ILE A 469 3.93 -4.90 -5.83
CA ILE A 469 4.04 -4.83 -4.37
C ILE A 469 2.96 -5.71 -3.73
N THR A 470 1.71 -5.58 -4.19
CA THR A 470 0.57 -6.34 -3.66
C THR A 470 0.71 -7.84 -3.93
N ARG A 471 1.15 -8.22 -5.14
CA ARG A 471 1.47 -9.61 -5.50
C ARG A 471 2.59 -10.18 -4.63
N SER A 472 3.57 -9.36 -4.28
CA SER A 472 4.67 -9.73 -3.38
C SER A 472 4.22 -9.90 -1.93
N VAL A 473 3.25 -9.11 -1.45
CA VAL A 473 2.59 -9.32 -0.14
C VAL A 473 1.84 -10.66 -0.12
N TYR A 474 1.06 -10.97 -1.16
CA TYR A 474 0.36 -12.25 -1.25
C TYR A 474 1.31 -13.45 -1.30
N HIS A 475 2.38 -13.37 -2.10
CA HIS A 475 3.44 -14.37 -2.12
C HIS A 475 4.08 -14.53 -0.73
N ALA A 476 4.38 -13.44 -0.04
CA ALA A 476 4.99 -13.50 1.29
C ALA A 476 4.10 -14.19 2.32
N MET A 477 2.78 -13.97 2.24
CA MET A 477 1.76 -14.62 3.06
C MET A 477 1.38 -16.04 2.59
N GLY A 478 1.97 -16.53 1.49
CA GLY A 478 1.71 -17.86 0.93
C GLY A 478 0.32 -18.00 0.32
N ILE A 479 -0.13 -16.95 -0.37
CA ILE A 479 -1.42 -16.87 -1.06
C ILE A 479 -1.15 -16.90 -2.57
N ASP A 480 -1.25 -18.09 -3.15
CA ASP A 480 -1.10 -18.29 -4.60
C ASP A 480 -2.48 -18.34 -5.31
N ASP A 481 -3.52 -18.82 -4.62
CA ASP A 481 -4.90 -18.87 -5.10
C ASP A 481 -5.63 -17.54 -4.84
N LEU A 482 -5.83 -16.81 -5.93
CA LEU A 482 -6.51 -15.52 -5.99
C LEU A 482 -7.84 -15.60 -6.75
N ASP A 483 -8.33 -16.80 -7.08
CA ASP A 483 -9.63 -16.93 -7.74
C ASP A 483 -10.77 -16.69 -6.76
N ALA A 484 -11.75 -15.92 -7.17
CA ALA A 484 -12.93 -15.54 -6.40
C ALA A 484 -14.18 -15.64 -7.25
N VAL A 485 -15.34 -15.64 -6.61
CA VAL A 485 -16.65 -15.74 -7.25
C VAL A 485 -17.52 -14.62 -6.70
N ASP A 486 -18.23 -13.92 -7.59
CA ASP A 486 -19.14 -12.84 -7.20
C ASP A 486 -20.51 -13.38 -6.73
N PRO A 487 -21.41 -12.55 -6.17
CA PRO A 487 -22.73 -12.98 -5.72
C PRO A 487 -23.63 -13.60 -6.81
N LEU A 488 -23.28 -13.46 -8.10
CA LEU A 488 -24.00 -14.03 -9.24
C LEU A 488 -23.34 -15.33 -9.76
N GLY A 489 -22.31 -15.84 -9.07
CA GLY A 489 -21.61 -17.05 -9.47
C GLY A 489 -20.54 -16.84 -10.56
N ARG A 490 -20.19 -15.59 -10.89
CA ARG A 490 -19.20 -15.29 -11.95
C ARG A 490 -17.78 -15.32 -11.36
N PRO A 491 -16.85 -16.08 -11.94
CA PRO A 491 -15.47 -16.10 -11.49
C PRO A 491 -14.74 -14.80 -11.87
N TYR A 492 -13.84 -14.36 -11.00
CA TYR A 492 -12.88 -13.28 -11.24
C TYR A 492 -11.60 -13.52 -10.43
N ASN A 493 -10.46 -13.00 -10.88
CA ASN A 493 -9.22 -13.07 -10.10
C ASN A 493 -9.03 -11.81 -9.25
N LEU A 494 -8.59 -11.97 -8.00
CA LEU A 494 -8.42 -10.89 -7.03
C LEU A 494 -7.23 -9.97 -7.34
N LEU A 495 -6.24 -10.42 -8.12
CA LEU A 495 -5.14 -9.61 -8.64
C LEU A 495 -4.49 -10.33 -9.84
N GLU A 496 -5.09 -10.15 -11.02
CA GLU A 496 -4.62 -10.72 -12.29
C GLU A 496 -3.33 -10.06 -12.78
N GLU A 497 -3.21 -8.74 -12.59
CA GLU A 497 -2.03 -7.97 -12.95
C GLU A 497 -0.88 -8.12 -11.93
N GLY A 498 0.33 -7.81 -12.37
CA GLY A 498 1.52 -7.74 -11.53
C GLY A 498 2.28 -9.05 -11.36
N ARG A 499 3.52 -8.92 -10.89
CA ARG A 499 4.49 -10.00 -10.67
C ARG A 499 5.04 -9.94 -9.25
N THR A 500 5.32 -11.11 -8.69
CA THR A 500 6.09 -11.21 -7.45
C THR A 500 7.52 -10.69 -7.69
N LEU A 501 7.99 -9.79 -6.83
CA LEU A 501 9.40 -9.36 -6.76
C LEU A 501 10.23 -10.46 -6.10
N SER A 502 10.36 -11.60 -6.80
CA SER A 502 10.95 -12.83 -6.26
C SER A 502 12.40 -12.68 -5.83
N ASP A 503 13.14 -11.73 -6.38
CA ASP A 503 14.51 -11.42 -6.02
C ASP A 503 14.65 -10.62 -4.70
N LEU A 504 13.55 -10.18 -4.08
CA LEU A 504 13.55 -9.65 -2.71
C LEU A 504 13.58 -10.74 -1.63
N PHE A 505 13.14 -11.95 -1.97
CA PHE A 505 12.93 -13.03 -1.00
C PHE A 505 14.09 -14.04 -0.99
N VAL A 506 14.23 -14.78 0.12
CA VAL A 506 15.22 -15.86 0.35
C VAL A 506 14.56 -17.15 0.84
#